data_AF-A0A2U1WN51-F1
#
_entry.id   AF-A0A2U1WN51-F1
#
_cell.length_a   1.000
_cell.length_b   1.000
_cell.length_c   1.000
_cell.angle_alpha   90.00
_cell.angle_beta   90.00
_cell.angle_gamma   90.00
#
_symmetry.space_group_name_H-M   'P 1'
#
loop_
_entity.id
_entity.type
_entity.pdbx_description
1 polymer ?
#
loop_
_entity_poly.entity_id
_entity_poly.type
_entity_poly.pdbx_seq_one_letter_code
_entity_poly.pdbx_strand_id
1 'polypeptide(L)'
;MSARSKLVINIEVDDRTVLFPDGKFLSHIALHEGEAADGEGALRLEGVFLFNESRLGPEIASLDVEDARELARSILDAVFQGRTQHVLSETAKVAVVFNPNGFVLRFGEGAALRELFIGSPAIVRLAQGVLRMADRLSALPAH
;
A
#
# COMPACT_ATOMS: atom_id res chain seq x y z
N MET A 1 19.26 -18.00 -17.97
CA MET A 1 18.36 -16.95 -17.44
C MET A 1 18.13 -17.25 -15.97
N SER A 2 18.75 -16.47 -15.08
CA SER A 2 18.51 -16.62 -13.64
C SER A 2 17.10 -16.13 -13.35
N ALA A 3 16.23 -17.00 -12.84
CA ALA A 3 14.91 -16.58 -12.36
C ALA A 3 15.15 -15.59 -11.21
N ARG A 4 14.99 -14.28 -11.46
CA ARG A 4 14.98 -13.29 -10.39
C ARG A 4 13.83 -13.69 -9.46
N SER A 5 14.19 -14.16 -8.27
CA SER A 5 13.24 -14.43 -7.19
C SER A 5 12.43 -13.15 -6.95
N LYS A 6 11.14 -13.19 -7.30
CA LYS A 6 10.21 -12.08 -7.05
C LYS A 6 10.08 -11.91 -5.53
N LEU A 7 10.63 -10.81 -5.00
CA LEU A 7 10.50 -10.52 -3.57
C LEU A 7 9.05 -10.17 -3.26
N VAL A 8 8.50 -10.80 -2.23
CA VAL A 8 7.19 -10.46 -1.68
C VAL A 8 7.38 -10.13 -0.21
N ILE A 9 6.95 -8.93 0.21
CA ILE A 9 6.92 -8.52 1.61
C ILE A 9 5.49 -8.64 2.11
N ASN A 10 5.25 -9.61 3.00
CA ASN A 10 3.95 -9.77 3.64
C ASN A 10 3.91 -8.91 4.91
N ILE A 11 2.95 -7.98 4.96
CA ILE A 11 2.71 -7.12 6.12
C ILE A 11 1.52 -7.68 6.88
N GLU A 12 1.80 -8.22 8.06
CA GLU A 12 0.75 -8.61 8.99
C GLU A 12 -0.05 -7.39 9.44
N VAL A 13 -1.38 -7.53 9.36
CA VAL A 13 -2.34 -6.51 9.78
C VAL A 13 -3.09 -6.98 11.01
N ASP A 14 -3.92 -6.10 11.59
CA ASP A 14 -4.79 -6.48 12.69
C ASP A 14 -6.12 -7.09 12.18
N ASP A 15 -6.82 -7.79 13.06
CA ASP A 15 -8.11 -8.44 12.76
C ASP A 15 -9.22 -7.46 12.34
N ARG A 16 -8.98 -6.15 12.50
CA ARG A 16 -9.93 -5.08 12.16
C ARG A 16 -9.57 -4.37 10.86
N THR A 17 -8.54 -4.83 10.15
CA THR A 17 -8.12 -4.23 8.89
C THR A 17 -9.08 -4.66 7.77
N VAL A 18 -9.71 -3.66 7.14
CA VAL A 18 -10.81 -3.87 6.20
C VAL A 18 -10.54 -3.13 4.89
N LEU A 19 -10.77 -3.80 3.77
CA LEU A 19 -10.72 -3.23 2.44
C LEU A 19 -12.14 -2.98 1.89
N PHE A 20 -12.39 -1.73 1.51
CA PHE A 20 -13.62 -1.25 0.87
C PHE A 20 -13.44 -1.13 -0.65
N PRO A 21 -14.52 -1.25 -1.45
CA PRO A 21 -15.92 -1.26 -1.04
C PRO A 21 -16.47 -2.61 -0.55
N ASP A 22 -15.77 -3.73 -0.78
CA ASP A 22 -16.28 -5.07 -0.45
C ASP A 22 -16.41 -5.33 1.06
N GLY A 23 -15.81 -4.48 1.90
CA GLY A 23 -15.92 -4.57 3.36
C GLY A 23 -15.27 -5.82 3.94
N LYS A 24 -14.22 -6.33 3.28
CA LYS A 24 -13.59 -7.61 3.63
C LYS A 24 -12.38 -7.43 4.52
N PHE A 25 -12.28 -8.32 5.50
CA PHE A 25 -11.13 -8.38 6.39
C PHE A 25 -9.90 -8.97 5.70
N LEU A 26 -8.75 -8.35 5.94
CA LEU A 26 -7.47 -8.78 5.42
C LEU A 26 -6.74 -9.64 6.45
N SER A 27 -6.09 -10.70 5.97
CA SER A 27 -5.08 -11.46 6.71
C SER A 27 -3.75 -10.68 6.74
N HIS A 28 -3.34 -10.17 5.59
CA HIS A 28 -2.11 -9.39 5.42
C HIS A 28 -2.18 -8.59 4.12
N ILE A 29 -1.27 -7.63 3.98
CA ILE A 29 -1.03 -6.90 2.74
C ILE A 29 0.26 -7.42 2.12
N ALA A 30 0.20 -7.89 0.88
CA ALA A 30 1.36 -8.33 0.13
C ALA A 30 1.90 -7.17 -0.72
N LEU A 31 3.18 -6.85 -0.53
CA LEU A 31 3.92 -5.91 -1.37
C LEU A 31 4.84 -6.68 -2.31
N HIS A 32 4.82 -6.34 -3.59
CA HIS A 32 5.72 -6.97 -4.55
C HIS A 32 5.99 -6.07 -5.75
N GLU A 33 7.01 -6.43 -6.51
CA GLU A 33 7.41 -5.74 -7.74
C GLU A 33 6.33 -5.94 -8.83
N GLY A 34 5.89 -4.86 -9.43
CA GLY A 34 5.06 -4.81 -10.63
C GLY A 34 5.69 -3.92 -11.71
N GLU A 35 4.95 -3.73 -12.80
CA GLU A 35 5.35 -2.85 -13.91
C GLU A 35 4.42 -1.63 -13.93
N ALA A 36 5.01 -0.44 -14.00
CA ALA A 36 4.31 0.81 -14.25
C ALA A 36 3.88 0.90 -15.73
N ALA A 37 2.96 1.82 -16.04
CA ALA A 37 2.52 2.07 -17.42
C ALA A 37 3.68 2.40 -18.37
N ASP A 38 4.73 3.02 -17.84
CA ASP A 38 5.91 3.48 -18.60
C ASP A 38 7.03 2.42 -18.67
N GLY A 39 6.79 1.21 -18.19
CA GLY A 39 7.76 0.11 -18.19
C GLY A 39 8.81 0.18 -17.08
N GLU A 40 8.73 1.19 -16.21
CA GLU A 40 9.53 1.29 -14.99
C GLU A 40 8.99 0.40 -13.85
N GLY A 41 9.81 0.15 -12.85
CA GLY A 41 9.43 -0.70 -11.71
C GLY A 41 8.38 -0.02 -10.84
N ALA A 42 7.27 -0.72 -10.59
CA ALA A 42 6.20 -0.24 -9.70
C ALA A 42 6.12 -1.09 -8.42
N LEU A 43 5.67 -0.46 -7.34
CA LEU A 43 5.22 -1.13 -6.14
C LEU A 43 3.76 -1.53 -6.29
N ARG A 44 3.46 -2.83 -6.21
CA ARG A 44 2.07 -3.32 -6.10
C ARG A 44 1.71 -3.64 -4.66
N LEU A 45 0.52 -3.20 -4.27
CA LEU A 45 -0.10 -3.45 -2.98
C LEU A 45 -1.33 -4.34 -3.20
N GLU A 46 -1.31 -5.55 -2.67
CA GLU A 46 -2.44 -6.48 -2.74
C GLU A 46 -2.93 -6.87 -1.35
N GLY A 47 -4.25 -6.83 -1.14
CA GLY A 47 -4.91 -7.34 0.05
C GLY A 47 -5.12 -8.84 -0.05
N VAL A 48 -4.61 -9.58 0.94
CA VAL A 48 -4.89 -11.01 1.08
C VAL A 48 -6.01 -11.20 2.09
N PHE A 49 -7.15 -11.70 1.65
CA PHE A 49 -8.36 -11.81 2.47
C PHE A 49 -8.32 -13.03 3.40
N LEU A 50 -8.94 -12.92 4.58
CA LEU A 50 -9.11 -14.06 5.49
C LEU A 50 -9.97 -15.18 4.89
N PHE A 51 -10.90 -14.82 4.01
CA PHE A 51 -11.80 -15.75 3.33
C PHE A 51 -11.86 -15.41 1.83
N ASN A 52 -11.69 -16.43 1.00
CA ASN A 52 -11.41 -16.31 -0.44
C ASN A 52 -12.69 -16.06 -1.28
N GLU A 53 -13.51 -15.08 -0.90
CA GLU A 53 -14.81 -14.81 -1.52
C GLU A 53 -14.92 -13.42 -2.16
N SER A 54 -13.80 -12.76 -2.51
CA SER A 54 -13.86 -11.42 -3.10
C SER A 54 -14.29 -11.44 -4.55
N ARG A 55 -15.25 -10.57 -4.93
CA ARG A 55 -15.65 -10.37 -6.34
C ARG A 55 -14.73 -9.37 -7.01
N LEU A 56 -14.18 -8.43 -6.24
CA LEU A 56 -13.18 -7.48 -6.70
C LEU A 56 -11.77 -8.07 -6.54
N GLY A 57 -10.88 -7.75 -7.48
CA GLY A 57 -9.48 -8.14 -7.41
C GLY A 57 -8.80 -7.67 -6.11
N PRO A 58 -7.77 -8.38 -5.64
CA PRO A 58 -7.07 -8.07 -4.39
C PRO A 58 -6.22 -6.79 -4.47
N GLU A 59 -6.02 -6.24 -5.67
CA GLU A 59 -5.20 -5.05 -5.89
C GLU A 59 -5.80 -3.82 -5.20
N ILE A 60 -5.02 -3.24 -4.29
CA ILE A 60 -5.32 -2.01 -3.56
C ILE A 60 -4.82 -0.82 -4.37
N ALA A 61 -3.55 -0.88 -4.79
CA ALA A 61 -2.91 0.17 -5.59
C ALA A 61 -1.64 -0.36 -6.28
N SER A 62 -1.28 0.30 -7.38
CA SER A 62 0.04 0.22 -8.00
C SER A 62 0.62 1.63 -7.99
N LEU A 63 1.81 1.79 -7.42
CA LEU A 63 2.48 3.08 -7.25
C LEU A 63 3.84 3.03 -7.92
N ASP A 64 4.27 4.12 -8.54
CA ASP A 64 5.68 4.27 -8.88
C ASP A 64 6.55 4.42 -7.61
N VAL A 65 7.86 4.49 -7.80
CA VAL A 65 8.82 4.49 -6.70
C VAL A 65 8.76 5.79 -5.88
N GLU A 66 8.59 6.91 -6.56
CA GLU A 66 8.49 8.26 -5.99
C GLU A 66 7.22 8.38 -5.13
N ASP A 67 6.08 7.96 -5.67
CA ASP A 67 4.78 7.93 -5.00
C ASP A 67 4.79 6.98 -3.80
N ALA A 68 5.44 5.82 -3.93
CA ALA A 68 5.61 4.90 -2.82
C ALA A 68 6.40 5.53 -1.66
N ARG A 69 7.48 6.27 -1.97
CA ARG A 69 8.26 7.01 -0.96
C ARG A 69 7.44 8.10 -0.30
N GLU A 70 6.72 8.89 -1.09
CA GLU A 70 5.88 9.96 -0.58
C GLU A 70 4.79 9.40 0.33
N LEU A 71 4.08 8.35 -0.12
CA LEU A 71 3.08 7.66 0.68
C LEU A 71 3.63 7.19 2.03
N ALA A 72 4.78 6.51 2.03
CA ALA A 72 5.35 6.01 3.28
C ALA A 72 5.73 7.15 4.24
N ARG A 73 6.28 8.25 3.71
CA ARG A 73 6.59 9.44 4.50
C ARG A 73 5.31 10.05 5.08
N SER A 74 4.28 10.25 4.26
CA SER A 74 3.00 10.82 4.70
C SER A 74 2.29 9.95 5.72
N ILE A 75 2.40 8.61 5.61
CA ILE A 75 1.91 7.69 6.64
C ILE A 75 2.62 7.96 7.97
N LEU A 76 3.96 8.01 7.96
CA LEU A 76 4.73 8.25 9.19
C LEU A 76 4.38 9.62 9.78
N ASP A 77 4.30 10.67 8.95
CA ASP A 77 3.91 12.00 9.39
C ASP A 77 2.49 12.03 9.98
N ALA A 78 1.53 11.32 9.37
CA ALA A 78 0.16 11.19 9.89
C ALA A 78 0.13 10.51 11.26
N VAL A 79 0.92 9.44 11.43
CA VAL A 79 1.03 8.69 12.69
C VAL A 79 1.68 9.54 13.78
N PHE A 80 2.82 10.17 13.49
CA PHE A 80 3.54 10.98 14.48
C PHE A 80 2.77 12.22 14.91
N GLN A 81 2.06 12.85 13.97
CA GLN A 81 1.34 14.10 14.24
C GLN A 81 -0.11 13.88 14.69
N GLY A 82 -0.64 12.67 14.53
CA GLY A 82 -2.04 12.34 14.87
C GLY A 82 -3.06 13.13 14.07
N ARG A 83 -2.80 13.37 12.77
CA ARG A 83 -3.69 14.15 11.89
C ARG A 83 -3.69 13.64 10.46
N THR A 84 -4.78 13.92 9.76
CA THR A 84 -4.96 13.58 8.34
C THR A 84 -3.88 14.24 7.48
N GLN A 85 -3.31 13.46 6.57
CA GLN A 85 -2.38 13.89 5.54
C GLN A 85 -2.98 13.60 4.16
N HIS A 86 -2.81 14.54 3.24
CA HIS A 86 -3.12 14.33 1.83
C HIS A 86 -1.81 14.07 1.09
N VAL A 87 -1.74 12.98 0.34
CA VAL A 87 -0.60 12.67 -0.51
C VAL A 87 -0.99 13.10 -1.92
N LEU A 88 -0.39 14.18 -2.39
CA LEU A 88 -0.65 14.68 -3.73
C LEU A 88 0.36 14.06 -4.67
N SER A 89 0.11 12.83 -5.09
CA SER A 89 0.87 12.21 -6.16
C SER A 89 0.30 12.63 -7.52
N GLU A 90 1.18 12.77 -8.51
CA GLU A 90 0.81 13.13 -9.89
C GLU A 90 0.03 12.01 -10.59
N THR A 91 0.29 10.74 -10.21
CA THR A 91 -0.29 9.56 -10.86
C THR A 91 -1.31 8.82 -9.97
N ALA A 92 -1.19 8.95 -8.65
CA ALA A 92 -1.99 8.27 -7.65
C ALA A 92 -2.65 9.26 -6.68
N LYS A 93 -3.98 9.34 -6.70
CA LYS A 93 -4.73 10.08 -5.68
C LYS A 93 -4.74 9.28 -4.39
N VAL A 94 -3.85 9.63 -3.46
CA VAL A 94 -3.74 8.93 -2.17
C VAL A 94 -4.02 9.87 -0.99
N ALA A 95 -4.81 9.42 -0.02
CA ALA A 95 -5.04 10.19 1.21
C ALA A 95 -4.88 9.31 2.44
N VAL A 96 -4.26 9.85 3.49
CA VAL A 96 -4.08 9.21 4.80
C VAL A 96 -4.97 9.93 5.80
N VAL A 97 -6.16 9.39 6.05
CA VAL A 97 -7.14 10.00 6.96
C VAL A 97 -6.93 9.46 8.37
N PHE A 98 -6.72 10.35 9.34
CA PHE A 98 -6.63 9.99 10.74
C PHE A 98 -8.04 9.79 11.32
N ASN A 99 -8.25 8.67 12.03
CA ASN A 99 -9.47 8.34 12.75
C ASN A 99 -9.09 7.95 14.20
N PRO A 100 -9.88 8.29 15.23
CA PRO A 100 -9.61 7.83 16.60
C PRO A 100 -9.38 6.31 16.75
N ASN A 101 -9.96 5.50 15.85
CA ASN A 101 -9.83 4.04 15.87
C ASN A 101 -8.72 3.48 14.95
N GLY A 102 -8.02 4.33 14.19
CA GLY A 102 -7.01 3.89 13.22
C GLY A 102 -6.84 4.90 12.07
N PHE A 103 -6.59 4.40 10.87
CA PHE A 103 -6.36 5.22 9.70
C PHE A 103 -7.13 4.68 8.50
N VAL A 104 -7.52 5.57 7.60
CA VAL A 104 -8.09 5.19 6.31
C VAL A 104 -7.16 5.67 5.22
N LEU A 105 -6.60 4.72 4.47
CA LEU A 105 -5.86 4.98 3.24
C LEU A 105 -6.84 4.94 2.07
N ARG A 106 -6.95 6.03 1.33
CA ARG A 106 -7.81 6.13 0.15
C ARG A 106 -6.94 6.12 -1.09
N PHE A 107 -7.21 5.24 -2.04
CA PHE A 107 -6.49 5.10 -3.30
C PHE A 107 -7.46 5.30 -4.47
N GLY A 108 -7.16 6.24 -5.36
CA GLY A 108 -7.98 6.55 -6.53
C GLY A 108 -9.20 7.41 -6.22
N GLU A 109 -10.16 7.44 -7.15
CA GLU A 109 -11.38 8.25 -7.04
C GLU A 109 -12.59 7.59 -7.74
N GLY A 110 -13.79 8.08 -7.43
CA GLY A 110 -15.03 7.62 -8.06
C GLY A 110 -15.25 6.11 -7.93
N ALA A 111 -15.51 5.44 -9.05
CA ALA A 111 -15.76 3.99 -9.08
C ALA A 111 -14.50 3.13 -8.87
N ALA A 112 -13.30 3.70 -9.02
CA ALA A 112 -12.03 3.02 -8.81
C ALA A 112 -11.49 3.19 -7.38
N LEU A 113 -12.21 3.92 -6.52
CA LEU A 113 -11.79 4.21 -5.16
C LEU A 113 -11.67 2.92 -4.34
N ARG A 114 -10.48 2.70 -3.77
CA ARG A 114 -10.21 1.70 -2.74
C ARG A 114 -9.95 2.40 -1.42
N GLU A 115 -10.57 1.91 -0.35
CA GLU A 115 -10.31 2.45 0.99
C GLU A 115 -9.87 1.31 1.90
N LEU A 116 -8.70 1.46 2.50
CA LEU A 116 -8.13 0.52 3.43
C LEU A 116 -8.19 1.13 4.83
N PHE A 117 -9.04 0.57 5.69
CA PHE A 117 -8.98 0.87 7.12
C PHE A 117 -7.90 -0.01 7.76
N ILE A 118 -6.99 0.60 8.52
CA ILE A 118 -5.84 -0.06 9.14
C ILE A 118 -5.53 0.55 10.51
N GLY A 119 -5.23 -0.28 11.50
CA GLY A 119 -4.87 0.20 12.84
C GLY A 119 -3.45 0.77 12.93
N SER A 120 -3.19 1.54 13.98
CA SER A 120 -1.95 2.28 14.17
C SER A 120 -0.66 1.42 14.19
N PRO A 121 -0.63 0.21 14.79
CA PRO A 121 0.57 -0.62 14.72
C PRO A 121 0.81 -1.16 13.31
N ALA A 122 -0.25 -1.54 12.59
CA ALA A 122 -0.17 -2.13 11.26
C ALA A 122 0.22 -1.09 10.19
N ILE A 123 -0.26 0.16 10.30
CA ILE A 123 0.08 1.20 9.32
C ILE A 123 1.57 1.59 9.35
N VAL A 124 2.21 1.53 10.52
CA VAL A 124 3.67 1.76 10.63
C VAL A 124 4.45 0.63 9.94
N ARG A 125 4.02 -0.62 10.11
CA ARG A 125 4.61 -1.77 9.39
C ARG A 125 4.40 -1.64 7.88
N LEU A 126 3.25 -1.14 7.45
CA LEU A 126 2.98 -0.83 6.05
C LEU A 126 3.95 0.21 5.51
N ALA A 127 4.13 1.35 6.17
CA ALA A 127 5.11 2.36 5.75
C ALA A 127 6.53 1.78 5.64
N GLN A 128 6.95 0.97 6.60
CA GLN A 128 8.26 0.31 6.56
C GLN A 128 8.39 -0.67 5.39
N GLY A 129 7.35 -1.45 5.11
CA GLY A 129 7.31 -2.37 3.97
C GLY A 129 7.39 -1.62 2.64
N VAL A 130 6.64 -0.53 2.51
CA VAL A 130 6.62 0.35 1.33
C VAL A 130 8.01 0.94 1.10
N LEU A 131 8.66 1.51 2.12
CA LEU A 131 10.03 2.04 2.01
C LEU A 131 11.03 0.98 1.56
N ARG A 132 11.01 -0.21 2.17
CA ARG A 132 11.93 -1.30 1.81
C ARG A 132 11.78 -1.73 0.35
N MET A 133 10.55 -1.76 -0.17
CA MET A 133 10.33 -2.11 -1.56
C MET A 133 10.72 -0.96 -2.50
N ALA A 134 10.40 0.29 -2.15
CA ALA A 134 10.80 1.46 -2.93
C ALA A 134 12.33 1.58 -3.03
N ASP A 135 13.06 1.37 -1.92
CA ASP A 135 14.52 1.37 -1.90
C ASP A 135 15.10 0.26 -2.77
N ARG A 136 14.47 -0.92 -2.77
CA ARG A 136 14.87 -2.04 -3.63
C ARG A 136 14.62 -1.75 -5.10
N LEU A 137 13.46 -1.21 -5.46
CA LEU A 137 13.11 -0.84 -6.84
C LEU A 137 14.04 0.26 -7.38
N SER A 138 14.49 1.16 -6.50
CA SER A 138 15.48 2.19 -6.82
C SER A 138 16.92 1.70 -6.95
N ALA A 139 17.23 0.51 -6.44
CA ALA A 139 18.59 0.02 -6.42
C ALA A 139 19.08 -0.23 -7.86
N LEU A 140 20.18 0.43 -8.25
CA LEU A 140 20.83 0.18 -9.54
C LEU A 140 21.16 -1.31 -9.70
N PRO A 141 21.07 -1.88 -10.92
CA PRO A 141 21.44 -3.27 -11.15
C PRO A 141 22.90 -3.50 -10.73
N ALA A 142 23.14 -4.56 -9.97
CA ALA A 142 24.49 -4.96 -9.57
C ALA A 142 25.38 -5.10 -10.81
N HIS A 143 26.48 -4.33 -10.83
CA HIS A 143 27.51 -4.36 -11.87
C HIS A 143 28.22 -5.72 -11.94
#